data_AF-A0A3N4H685-F1
#
_entry.id   AF-A0A3N4H685-F1
#
_cell.length_a   1.000
_cell.length_b   1.000
_cell.length_c   1.000
_cell.angle_alpha   90.00
_cell.angle_beta   90.00
_cell.angle_gamma   90.00
#
_symmetry.space_group_name_H-M   'P 1'
#
loop_
_entity.id
_entity.type
_entity.pdbx_description
1 polymer ?
#
loop_
_entity_poly.entity_id
_entity_poly.type
_entity_poly.pdbx_seq_one_letter_code
_entity_poly.pdbx_strand_id
1 'polypeptide(L)'
;MRFLLNPQMCLVFLAAFIVAVLTHWTIPYRDLGLLENGLALRWIFYSILISLIAHLKLNILSGKAAYLIASGFLSAVILRAGFEILNDTSYHNLWPLELILVFGITFIPAFLVGFLFKSIKKLTKE
;
A
#
# COMPACT_ATOMS: atom_id res chain seq x y z
N MET A 1 -7.03 -10.81 -15.92
CA MET A 1 -5.60 -10.91 -16.29
C MET A 1 -5.04 -9.77 -17.16
N ARG A 2 -5.79 -9.14 -18.10
CA ARG A 2 -5.27 -8.01 -18.91
C ARG A 2 -4.79 -6.77 -18.14
N PHE A 3 -5.15 -6.65 -16.86
CA PHE A 3 -4.83 -5.49 -16.00
C PHE A 3 -3.36 -5.43 -15.56
N LEU A 4 -2.70 -6.58 -15.39
CA LEU A 4 -1.30 -6.68 -14.93
C LEU A 4 -0.28 -6.56 -16.07
N LEU A 5 -0.73 -6.35 -17.32
CA LEU A 5 0.15 -6.22 -18.48
C LEU A 5 0.47 -4.75 -18.83
N ASN A 6 -0.10 -3.77 -18.11
CA ASN A 6 0.26 -2.37 -18.30
C ASN A 6 1.52 -2.05 -17.47
N PRO A 7 2.64 -1.66 -18.10
CA PRO A 7 3.90 -1.40 -17.39
C PRO A 7 3.75 -0.31 -16.31
N GLN A 8 2.90 0.70 -16.53
CA GLN A 8 2.66 1.76 -15.56
C GLN A 8 1.98 1.23 -14.28
N MET A 9 1.07 0.26 -14.42
CA MET A 9 0.41 -0.38 -13.28
C MET A 9 1.38 -1.25 -12.49
N CYS A 10 2.26 -1.97 -13.19
CA CYS A 10 3.35 -2.73 -12.57
C CYS A 10 4.30 -1.81 -11.79
N LEU A 11 4.65 -0.65 -12.34
CA LEU A 11 5.50 0.33 -11.65
C LEU A 11 4.87 0.84 -10.36
N VAL A 12 3.56 1.15 -10.35
CA VAL A 12 2.87 1.58 -9.12
C VAL A 12 2.88 0.48 -8.06
N PHE A 13 2.57 -0.75 -8.46
CA PHE A 13 2.60 -1.89 -7.55
C PHE A 13 4.01 -2.13 -6.99
N LEU A 14 5.03 -2.17 -7.87
CA LEU A 14 6.42 -2.40 -7.47
C LEU A 14 6.95 -1.28 -6.57
N ALA A 15 6.62 -0.02 -6.86
CA ALA A 15 7.00 1.10 -6.01
C ALA A 15 6.40 0.96 -4.61
N ALA A 16 5.10 0.64 -4.50
CA ALA A 16 4.44 0.41 -3.23
C ALA A 16 5.03 -0.79 -2.48
N PHE A 17 5.28 -1.90 -3.18
CA PHE A 17 5.91 -3.09 -2.64
C PHE A 17 7.31 -2.81 -2.08
N ILE A 18 8.17 -2.16 -2.86
CA ILE A 18 9.55 -1.86 -2.45
C ILE A 18 9.56 -0.91 -1.25
N VAL A 19 8.74 0.15 -1.28
CA VAL A 19 8.64 1.08 -0.14
C VAL A 19 8.14 0.36 1.12
N ALA A 20 7.16 -0.52 0.98
CA ALA A 20 6.72 -1.35 2.09
C ALA A 20 7.90 -2.17 2.61
N VAL A 21 8.54 -3.02 1.79
CA VAL A 21 9.72 -3.83 2.17
C VAL A 21 10.76 -2.99 2.90
N LEU A 22 11.22 -1.87 2.32
CA LEU A 22 12.26 -1.04 2.92
C LEU A 22 11.88 -0.45 4.29
N THR A 23 10.59 -0.22 4.54
CA THR A 23 10.12 0.43 5.78
C THR A 23 9.77 -0.54 6.90
N HIS A 24 9.57 -1.84 6.61
CA HIS A 24 9.16 -2.81 7.63
C HIS A 24 9.99 -4.09 7.68
N TRP A 25 10.83 -4.39 6.68
CA TRP A 25 11.50 -5.69 6.60
C TRP A 25 12.43 -5.97 7.79
N THR A 26 13.05 -4.93 8.33
CA THR A 26 13.96 -5.02 9.50
C THR A 26 13.23 -5.20 10.82
N ILE A 27 11.91 -5.05 10.86
CA ILE A 27 11.10 -5.22 12.06
C ILE A 27 10.68 -6.70 12.11
N PRO A 28 10.94 -7.43 13.22
CA PRO A 28 10.39 -8.76 13.42
C PRO A 28 8.86 -8.72 13.36
N TYR A 29 8.23 -9.70 12.73
CA TYR A 29 6.77 -9.71 12.56
C TYR A 29 6.04 -9.75 13.91
N ARG A 30 6.59 -10.49 14.88
CA ARG A 30 6.08 -10.51 16.26
C ARG A 30 6.04 -9.13 16.94
N ASP A 31 6.89 -8.21 16.49
CA ASP A 31 7.03 -6.85 17.02
C ASP A 31 6.34 -5.82 16.09
N LEU A 32 5.60 -6.30 15.07
CA LEU A 32 4.97 -5.47 14.05
C LEU A 32 3.64 -4.91 14.56
N GLY A 33 3.70 -4.05 15.58
CA GLY A 33 2.57 -3.20 15.95
C GLY A 33 2.31 -2.18 14.85
N LEU A 34 1.35 -2.44 13.95
CA LEU A 34 1.05 -1.54 12.81
C LEU A 34 0.75 -0.10 13.26
N LEU A 35 0.07 0.05 14.39
CA LEU A 35 -0.27 1.34 15.00
C LEU A 35 0.83 1.87 15.91
N GLU A 36 1.84 1.07 16.21
CA GLU A 36 2.95 1.41 17.08
C GLU A 36 4.11 1.98 16.27
N ASN A 37 5.01 2.71 16.94
CA ASN A 37 6.27 3.22 16.35
C ASN A 37 6.12 4.09 15.08
N GLY A 38 4.93 4.63 14.82
CA GLY A 38 4.62 5.50 13.68
C GLY A 38 4.64 4.79 12.31
N LEU A 39 4.62 3.45 12.27
CA LEU A 39 4.67 2.69 11.01
C LEU A 39 3.44 3.00 10.13
N ALA A 40 2.24 2.94 10.71
CA ALA A 40 1.00 3.33 10.01
C ALA A 40 1.07 4.73 9.41
N LEU A 41 1.61 5.72 10.16
CA LEU A 41 1.71 7.10 9.67
C LEU A 41 2.64 7.20 8.45
N ARG A 42 3.79 6.51 8.50
CA ARG A 42 4.71 6.42 7.35
C ARG A 42 4.04 5.78 6.14
N TRP A 43 3.29 4.69 6.34
CA TRP A 43 2.59 4.01 5.25
C TRP A 43 1.46 4.84 4.65
N ILE A 44 0.71 5.57 5.48
CA ILE A 44 -0.27 6.56 5.02
C ILE A 44 0.43 7.59 4.14
N PHE A 45 1.52 8.19 4.63
CA PHE A 45 2.28 9.19 3.88
C PHE A 45 2.76 8.65 2.52
N TYR A 46 3.37 7.46 2.49
CA TYR A 46 3.85 6.86 1.25
C TYR A 46 2.71 6.49 0.29
N SER A 47 1.59 5.99 0.80
CA SER A 47 0.43 5.67 -0.03
C SER A 47 -0.15 6.92 -0.72
N ILE A 48 -0.19 8.05 -0.02
CA ILE A 48 -0.60 9.35 -0.58
C ILE A 48 0.39 9.78 -1.67
N LEU A 49 1.69 9.72 -1.36
CA LEU A 49 2.73 10.17 -2.29
C LEU A 49 2.75 9.34 -3.58
N ILE A 50 2.66 8.01 -3.47
CA ILE A 50 2.62 7.12 -4.64
C ILE A 50 1.33 7.35 -5.44
N SER A 51 0.19 7.53 -4.78
CA SER A 51 -1.08 7.82 -5.46
C SER A 51 -1.02 9.14 -6.23
N LEU A 52 -0.42 10.17 -5.63
CA LEU A 52 -0.22 11.47 -6.27
C LEU A 52 0.66 11.35 -7.53
N ILE A 53 1.78 10.63 -7.44
CA ILE A 53 2.67 10.39 -8.59
C ILE A 53 1.96 9.58 -9.68
N ALA A 54 1.24 8.52 -9.30
CA ALA A 54 0.48 7.69 -10.23
C ALA A 54 -0.58 8.51 -10.99
N HIS A 55 -1.22 9.46 -10.31
CA HIS A 55 -2.20 10.34 -10.94
C HIS A 55 -1.55 11.39 -11.85
N LEU A 56 -0.54 12.12 -11.35
CA LEU A 56 0.06 13.26 -12.06
C LEU A 56 0.97 12.85 -13.22
N LYS A 57 1.71 11.74 -13.10
CA LYS A 57 2.72 11.33 -14.09
C LYS A 57 2.27 10.18 -14.98
N LEU A 58 1.45 9.28 -14.45
CA LEU A 58 1.03 8.06 -15.16
C LEU A 58 -0.44 8.11 -15.61
N ASN A 59 -1.19 9.15 -15.21
CA ASN A 59 -2.62 9.33 -15.53
C ASN A 59 -3.47 8.09 -15.18
N ILE A 60 -3.11 7.40 -14.10
CA ILE A 60 -3.85 6.21 -13.65
C ILE A 60 -5.07 6.67 -12.84
N LEU A 61 -6.20 5.98 -13.07
CA LEU A 61 -7.43 6.21 -12.32
C LEU A 61 -7.21 5.95 -10.83
N SER A 62 -7.75 6.86 -10.02
CA SER A 62 -7.65 6.89 -8.56
C SER A 62 -7.91 5.55 -7.88
N GLY A 63 -9.05 4.92 -8.15
CA GLY A 63 -9.40 3.64 -7.54
C GLY A 63 -8.49 2.49 -7.94
N LYS A 64 -7.97 2.51 -9.19
CA LYS A 64 -7.03 1.49 -9.67
C LYS A 64 -5.66 1.67 -9.01
N ALA A 65 -5.17 2.90 -8.92
CA ALA A 65 -3.93 3.22 -8.24
C ALA A 65 -3.99 2.83 -6.76
N ALA A 66 -5.07 3.20 -6.05
CA ALA A 66 -5.26 2.86 -4.65
C ALA A 66 -5.23 1.34 -4.39
N TYR A 67 -5.93 0.57 -5.23
CA TYR A 67 -5.91 -0.89 -5.13
C TYR A 67 -4.50 -1.47 -5.36
N LEU A 68 -3.77 -0.99 -6.37
CA LEU A 68 -2.41 -1.46 -6.67
C LEU A 68 -1.42 -1.11 -5.55
N ILE A 69 -1.54 0.08 -4.98
CA ILE A 69 -0.74 0.52 -3.83
C ILE A 69 -1.01 -0.39 -2.64
N ALA A 70 -2.27 -0.56 -2.26
CA ALA A 70 -2.65 -1.40 -1.13
C ALA A 70 -2.21 -2.86 -1.34
N SER A 71 -2.35 -3.39 -2.55
CA SER A 71 -1.88 -4.73 -2.91
C SER A 71 -0.37 -4.87 -2.80
N GLY A 72 0.40 -3.83 -3.14
CA GLY A 72 1.87 -3.81 -3.01
C GLY A 72 2.31 -3.89 -1.56
N PHE A 73 1.73 -3.05 -0.69
CA PHE A 73 1.98 -3.11 0.75
C PHE A 73 1.57 -4.46 1.35
N LEU A 74 0.37 -4.92 1.01
CA LEU A 74 -0.15 -6.21 1.48
C LEU A 74 0.75 -7.37 1.09
N SER A 75 1.23 -7.40 -0.16
CA SER A 75 2.13 -8.46 -0.66
C SER A 75 3.45 -8.47 0.11
N ALA A 76 3.98 -7.30 0.47
CA ALA A 76 5.21 -7.19 1.24
C ALA A 76 5.05 -7.78 2.65
N VAL A 77 3.92 -7.50 3.29
CA VAL A 77 3.59 -8.05 4.62
C VAL A 77 3.36 -9.55 4.58
N ILE A 78 2.64 -10.07 3.57
CA ILE A 78 2.45 -11.51 3.37
C ILE A 78 3.79 -12.22 3.18
N LEU A 79 4.68 -11.66 2.36
CA LEU A 79 6.01 -12.24 2.15
C LEU A 79 6.86 -12.21 3.42
N ARG A 80 6.78 -11.13 4.20
CA ARG A 80 7.49 -11.04 5.48
C ARG A 80 6.97 -12.05 6.50
N ALA A 81 5.65 -12.18 6.62
CA ALA A 81 5.00 -13.17 7.47
C ALA A 81 5.39 -14.60 7.05
N GLY A 82 5.31 -14.91 5.75
CA GLY A 82 5.73 -16.20 5.21
C GLY A 82 7.20 -16.52 5.47
N PHE A 83 8.08 -15.52 5.33
CA PHE A 83 9.50 -15.68 5.65
C PHE A 83 9.72 -15.97 7.14
N GLU A 84 8.96 -15.39 8.05
CA GLU A 84 9.06 -15.74 9.48
C GLU A 84 8.52 -17.13 9.76
N ILE A 85 7.34 -17.47 9.25
CA ILE A 85 6.72 -18.79 9.45
C ILE A 85 7.68 -19.93 9.05
N LEU A 86 8.50 -19.71 8.02
CA LEU A 86 9.50 -20.69 7.55
C LEU A 86 10.77 -20.75 8.42
N ASN A 87 11.11 -19.68 9.16
CA ASN A 87 12.35 -19.57 9.93
C ASN A 87 12.16 -19.70 11.47
N ASP A 88 10.99 -19.37 11.99
CA ASP A 88 10.61 -19.48 13.41
C ASP A 88 9.09 -19.71 13.53
N THR A 89 8.68 -20.67 14.34
CA THR A 89 7.26 -21.07 14.49
C THR A 89 6.58 -20.43 15.69
N SER A 90 7.22 -19.49 16.37
CA SER A 90 6.59 -18.75 17.47
C SER A 90 5.55 -17.75 16.92
N TYR A 91 4.33 -18.23 16.69
CA TYR A 91 3.30 -17.52 15.93
C TYR A 91 2.56 -16.43 16.73
N HIS A 92 2.44 -15.25 16.12
CA HIS A 92 1.43 -14.26 16.47
C HIS A 92 0.14 -14.55 15.67
N ASN A 93 -0.97 -14.85 16.35
CA ASN A 93 -2.19 -15.39 15.73
C ASN A 93 -3.12 -14.32 15.10
N LEU A 94 -2.64 -13.07 14.94
CA LEU A 94 -3.43 -11.92 14.49
C LEU A 94 -3.18 -11.52 13.04
N TRP A 95 -2.30 -12.25 12.33
CA TRP A 95 -1.88 -11.91 10.98
C TRP A 95 -3.04 -11.71 9.97
N PRO A 96 -4.19 -12.44 9.99
CA PRO A 96 -5.25 -12.20 9.03
C PRO A 96 -5.95 -10.84 9.24
N LEU A 97 -6.03 -10.37 10.50
CA LEU A 97 -6.61 -9.08 10.83
C LEU A 97 -5.67 -7.95 10.42
N GLU A 98 -4.36 -8.13 10.62
CA GLU A 98 -3.34 -7.16 10.22
C GLU A 98 -3.35 -6.92 8.72
N LEU A 99 -3.55 -7.96 7.91
CA LEU A 99 -3.71 -7.82 6.45
C LEU A 99 -4.87 -6.89 6.08
N ILE A 100 -6.01 -6.97 6.79
CA ILE A 100 -7.16 -6.07 6.57
C ILE A 100 -6.79 -4.64 6.97
N LEU A 101 -6.09 -4.47 8.09
CA LEU A 101 -5.62 -3.16 8.55
C LEU A 101 -4.62 -2.54 7.57
N VAL A 102 -3.62 -3.30 7.10
CA VAL A 102 -2.65 -2.87 6.08
C VAL A 102 -3.38 -2.40 4.84
N PHE A 103 -4.35 -3.18 4.37
CA PHE A 103 -5.15 -2.79 3.21
C PHE A 103 -5.90 -1.49 3.48
N GLY A 104 -6.59 -1.35 4.61
CA GLY A 104 -7.33 -0.13 4.95
C GLY A 104 -6.43 1.12 5.09
N ILE A 105 -5.34 1.00 5.83
CA ILE A 105 -4.36 2.07 6.12
C ILE A 105 -3.72 2.61 4.84
N THR A 106 -3.59 1.78 3.80
CA THR A 106 -2.94 2.18 2.54
C THR A 106 -3.93 2.49 1.42
N PHE A 107 -5.05 1.77 1.35
CA PHE A 107 -6.08 1.97 0.34
C PHE A 107 -6.84 3.28 0.53
N ILE A 108 -7.36 3.53 1.74
CA ILE A 108 -8.22 4.69 2.04
C ILE A 108 -7.50 6.01 1.69
N PRO A 109 -6.31 6.32 2.23
CA PRO A 109 -5.62 7.56 1.89
C PRO A 109 -5.26 7.65 0.40
N ALA A 110 -4.79 6.57 -0.23
CA ALA A 110 -4.49 6.57 -1.65
C ALA A 110 -5.75 6.84 -2.52
N PHE A 111 -6.90 6.31 -2.12
CA PHE A 111 -8.18 6.55 -2.78
C PHE A 111 -8.65 7.99 -2.62
N LEU A 112 -8.52 8.55 -1.41
CA LEU A 112 -8.91 9.94 -1.12
C LEU A 112 -8.15 10.96 -1.97
N VAL A 113 -6.86 10.74 -2.23
CA VAL A 113 -6.08 11.60 -3.16
C VAL A 113 -6.80 11.71 -4.50
N GLY A 114 -7.16 10.59 -5.08
CA GLY A 114 -7.77 10.61 -6.39
C GLY A 114 -9.25 11.04 -6.39
N PHE A 115 -9.97 10.87 -5.28
CA PHE A 115 -11.28 11.50 -5.08
C PHE A 115 -11.16 13.02 -5.06
N LEU A 116 -10.18 13.56 -4.33
CA LEU A 116 -9.91 15.00 -4.26
C LEU A 116 -9.62 15.59 -5.65
N PHE A 117 -8.75 14.95 -6.44
CA PHE A 117 -8.46 15.38 -7.82
C PHE A 117 -9.70 15.37 -8.72
N LYS A 118 -10.55 14.35 -8.59
CA LYS A 118 -11.81 14.28 -9.34
C LYS A 118 -12.74 15.44 -8.96
N SER A 119 -12.85 15.75 -7.67
CA SER A 119 -13.67 16.86 -7.16
C SER A 119 -13.14 18.22 -7.63
N ILE A 120 -11.83 18.46 -7.52
CA ILE A 120 -11.19 19.70 -8.01
C ILE A 120 -11.42 19.88 -9.51
N LYS A 121 -11.23 18.82 -10.30
CA LYS A 121 -11.43 18.87 -11.75
C LYS A 121 -12.89 19.12 -12.14
N LYS A 122 -13.85 18.68 -11.31
CA LYS A 122 -15.26 18.98 -11.50
C LYS A 122 -15.54 20.47 -11.25
N LEU A 123 -14.97 21.03 -10.17
CA LEU A 123 -15.15 22.44 -9.78
C LEU A 123 -14.46 23.44 -10.71
N THR A 124 -13.38 23.06 -11.38
CA THR A 124 -12.61 23.94 -12.29
C THR A 124 -13.02 23.83 -13.77
N LYS A 125 -13.98 22.96 -14.08
CA LYS A 125 -14.54 22.79 -15.44
C LYS A 125 -15.93 23.42 -15.60
N GLU A 126 -16.39 24.14 -14.57
CA GLU A 126 -17.43 25.17 -14.65
C GLU A 126 -16.73 26.53 -14.80
#